data_AF-A0A1D6GTM5-F1
#
_entry.id   AF-A0A1D6GTM5-F1
#
_cell.length_a   1.000
_cell.length_b   1.000
_cell.length_c   1.000
_cell.angle_alpha   90.00
_cell.angle_beta   90.00
_cell.angle_gamma   90.00
#
_symmetry.space_group_name_H-M   'P 1'
#
loop_
_entity.id
_entity.type
_entity.pdbx_description
1 polymer ?
#
loop_
_entity_poly.entity_id
_entity_poly.type
_entity_poly.pdbx_seq_one_letter_code
_entity_poly.pdbx_strand_id
1 'polypeptide(L)'
;MSTKMWEASVEHAKTCVLTDKVHHYYPDGLNKAGVVFNVVGEVRGLISDKYVFVDDFTEKEKAEARAVVKQAYEHWKDVHTCDNETLVENPSHPFNLGSPSLHENQYNQLPTQIPP
;
A
#
# COMPACT_ATOMS: atom_id res chain seq x y z
N MET A 1 -8.54 -20.56 -19.01
CA MET A 1 -7.09 -20.33 -19.05
C MET A 1 -6.37 -21.66 -19.04
N SER A 2 -5.31 -21.83 -19.84
CA SER A 2 -4.44 -23.03 -19.75
C SER A 2 -3.45 -22.84 -18.60
N THR A 3 -3.02 -23.93 -17.95
CA THR A 3 -1.99 -23.93 -16.90
C THR A 3 -0.75 -23.14 -17.33
N LYS A 4 -0.32 -23.30 -18.59
CA LYS A 4 0.84 -22.59 -19.16
C LYS A 4 0.69 -21.07 -19.21
N MET A 5 -0.53 -20.57 -19.44
CA MET A 5 -0.78 -19.13 -19.45
C MET A 5 -0.78 -18.56 -18.02
N TRP A 6 -1.33 -19.30 -17.07
CA TRP A 6 -1.30 -18.91 -15.66
C TRP A 6 0.13 -18.85 -15.12
N GLU A 7 0.93 -19.87 -15.42
CA GLU A 7 2.36 -19.92 -15.03
C GLU A 7 3.14 -18.72 -15.57
N ALA A 8 2.95 -18.38 -16.85
CA ALA A 8 3.59 -17.22 -17.46
C ALA A 8 3.18 -15.90 -16.78
N SER A 9 1.89 -15.71 -16.45
CA SER A 9 1.43 -14.54 -15.71
C SER A 9 2.03 -14.46 -14.30
N VAL A 10 2.15 -15.60 -13.61
CA VAL A 10 2.77 -15.67 -12.28
C VAL A 10 4.26 -15.36 -12.36
N GLU A 11 4.97 -15.86 -13.36
CA GLU A 11 6.38 -15.59 -13.57
C GLU A 11 6.65 -14.11 -13.86
N HIS A 12 5.82 -13.47 -14.69
CA HIS A 12 5.91 -12.04 -14.92
C HIS A 12 5.58 -11.21 -13.68
N ALA A 13 4.53 -11.56 -12.93
CA ALA A 13 4.16 -10.85 -11.70
C ALA A 13 5.29 -10.89 -10.65
N LYS A 14 6.08 -11.98 -10.60
CA LYS A 14 7.24 -12.11 -9.69
C LYS A 14 8.41 -11.21 -10.04
N THR A 15 8.54 -10.79 -11.30
CA THR A 15 9.61 -9.88 -11.77
C THR A 15 9.16 -8.44 -11.88
N CYS A 16 7.88 -8.17 -11.62
CA CYS A 16 7.31 -6.83 -11.67
C CYS A 16 7.91 -5.95 -10.57
N VAL A 17 8.43 -4.78 -10.94
CA VAL A 17 8.93 -3.80 -10.01
C VAL A 17 7.75 -3.03 -9.44
N LEU A 18 7.56 -3.13 -8.13
CA LEU A 18 6.56 -2.32 -7.43
C LEU A 18 7.05 -0.88 -7.31
N THR A 19 6.12 0.08 -7.41
CA THR A 19 6.43 1.47 -7.10
C THR A 19 6.90 1.61 -5.66
N ASP A 20 7.79 2.56 -5.37
CA ASP A 20 8.22 2.88 -4.00
C ASP A 20 7.17 3.71 -3.23
N LYS A 21 5.88 3.52 -3.55
CA LYS A 21 4.76 4.21 -2.92
C LYS A 21 4.15 3.35 -1.83
N VAL A 22 3.71 4.01 -0.78
CA VAL A 22 2.98 3.41 0.34
C VAL A 22 1.62 4.05 0.48
N HIS A 23 0.70 3.27 1.02
CA HIS A 23 -0.69 3.62 1.23
C HIS A 23 -0.99 3.60 2.73
N HIS A 24 -1.76 4.59 3.20
CA HIS A 24 -2.18 4.75 4.57
C HIS A 24 -3.70 4.66 4.65
N TYR A 25 -4.20 3.85 5.58
CA TYR A 25 -5.63 3.75 5.85
C TYR A 25 -5.91 3.75 7.34
N TYR A 26 -6.84 4.59 7.77
CA TYR A 26 -7.23 4.81 9.16
C TYR A 26 -8.69 4.39 9.35
N PRO A 27 -8.97 3.12 9.71
CA PRO A 27 -10.35 2.61 9.78
C PRO A 27 -11.20 3.37 10.80
N ASP A 28 -10.59 3.84 11.89
CA ASP A 28 -11.26 4.54 12.98
C ASP A 28 -11.00 6.07 12.98
N GLY A 29 -10.46 6.61 11.88
CA GLY A 29 -10.13 8.03 11.71
C GLY A 29 -8.68 8.40 12.01
N LEU A 30 -8.27 9.60 11.58
CA LEU A 30 -6.86 10.03 11.56
C LEU A 30 -6.19 10.15 12.94
N ASN A 31 -6.97 10.20 14.02
CA ASN A 31 -6.48 10.23 15.40
C ASN A 31 -6.31 8.84 16.03
N LYS A 32 -6.51 7.77 15.25
CA LYS A 32 -6.35 6.37 15.65
C LYS A 32 -5.21 5.73 14.87
N ALA A 33 -4.87 4.49 15.22
CA ALA A 33 -3.86 3.74 14.49
C ALA A 33 -4.32 3.47 13.05
N GLY A 34 -3.46 3.77 12.08
CA GLY A 34 -3.63 3.43 10.68
C GLY A 34 -2.65 2.34 10.25
N VAL A 35 -2.99 1.63 9.18
CA VAL A 35 -2.11 0.63 8.55
C VAL A 35 -1.41 1.25 7.37
N VAL A 36 -0.12 0.93 7.24
CA VAL A 36 0.73 1.26 6.10
C VAL A 36 0.94 0.01 5.28
N PHE A 37 0.69 0.08 3.97
CA PHE A 37 0.79 -1.06 3.06
C PHE A 37 1.19 -0.61 1.64
N ASN A 38 1.68 -1.54 0.80
CA ASN A 38 2.02 -1.24 -0.59
C ASN A 38 0.85 -1.56 -1.55
N VAL A 39 1.00 -1.28 -2.84
CA VAL A 39 -0.09 -1.47 -3.83
C VAL A 39 -0.59 -2.91 -3.94
N VAL A 40 0.23 -3.91 -3.61
CA VAL A 40 -0.18 -5.33 -3.63
C VAL A 40 -0.77 -5.81 -2.30
N GLY A 41 -0.93 -4.91 -1.32
CA GLY A 41 -1.57 -5.20 -0.04
C GLY A 41 -0.61 -5.78 1.01
N GLU A 42 0.69 -5.73 0.77
CA GLU A 42 1.68 -6.14 1.76
C GLU A 42 1.75 -5.08 2.88
N VAL A 43 1.54 -5.51 4.12
CA VAL A 43 1.62 -4.65 5.31
C VAL A 43 3.08 -4.27 5.55
N ARG A 44 3.35 -2.98 5.65
CA ARG A 44 4.66 -2.40 5.99
C ARG A 44 4.76 -2.03 7.47
N GLY A 45 3.66 -1.60 8.07
CA GLY A 45 3.65 -1.18 9.46
C GLY A 45 2.33 -0.56 9.89
N LEU A 46 2.36 0.00 11.10
CA LEU A 46 1.26 0.70 11.75
C LEU A 46 1.73 2.10 12.11
N ILE A 47 0.86 3.08 11.94
CA ILE A 47 1.12 4.48 12.28
C ILE A 47 0.06 4.97 13.27
N SER A 48 0.50 5.34 14.47
CA SER A 48 -0.33 6.02 15.47
C SER A 48 0.41 7.28 15.94
N ASP A 49 0.91 7.31 17.18
CA ASP A 49 1.83 8.35 17.67
C ASP A 49 3.25 8.15 17.14
N LYS A 50 3.58 6.89 16.80
CA LYS A 50 4.86 6.47 16.22
C LYS A 50 4.62 5.42 15.15
N TYR A 51 5.59 5.28 14.26
CA TYR A 51 5.62 4.21 13.28
C TYR A 51 6.18 2.92 13.91
N VAL A 52 5.53 1.80 13.65
CA VAL A 52 5.98 0.46 14.06
C VAL A 52 6.09 -0.42 12.82
N PHE A 53 7.25 -1.04 12.62
CA PHE A 53 7.52 -1.91 11.48
C PHE A 53 6.80 -3.26 11.65
N VAL A 54 6.37 -3.85 10.53
CA VAL A 54 5.70 -5.16 10.51
C VAL A 54 6.53 -6.28 11.14
N ASP A 55 7.87 -6.17 11.13
CA ASP A 55 8.78 -7.15 11.73
C ASP A 55 8.64 -7.21 13.26
N ASP A 56 8.20 -6.12 13.89
CA ASP A 56 7.97 -6.04 15.34
C ASP A 56 6.56 -6.53 15.73
N PHE A 57 5.73 -6.95 14.76
CA PHE A 57 4.36 -7.38 15.02
C PHE A 57 4.30 -8.83 15.48
N THR A 58 3.40 -9.08 16.43
CA THR A 58 2.89 -10.42 16.71
C THR A 58 2.06 -10.95 15.53
N GLU A 59 1.91 -12.28 15.43
CA GLU A 59 1.08 -12.89 14.39
C GLU A 59 -0.39 -12.43 14.41
N LYS A 60 -0.89 -12.09 15.61
CA LYS A 60 -2.22 -11.51 15.78
C LYS A 60 -2.30 -10.11 15.15
N GLU A 61 -1.35 -9.23 15.45
CA GLU A 61 -1.29 -7.88 14.87
C GLU A 61 -1.14 -7.93 13.35
N LYS A 62 -0.33 -8.85 12.81
CA LYS A 62 -0.24 -9.06 11.36
C LYS A 62 -1.58 -9.49 10.76
N ALA A 63 -2.34 -10.36 11.44
CA ALA A 63 -3.65 -10.79 10.97
C ALA A 63 -4.68 -9.65 10.99
N GLU A 64 -4.69 -8.84 12.04
CA GLU A 64 -5.55 -7.67 12.17
C GLU A 64 -5.20 -6.61 11.11
N ALA A 65 -3.91 -6.30 10.93
CA ALA A 65 -3.46 -5.37 9.89
C ALA A 65 -3.88 -5.82 8.48
N ARG A 66 -3.76 -7.12 8.17
CA ARG A 66 -4.26 -7.67 6.89
C ARG A 66 -5.78 -7.53 6.72
N ALA A 67 -6.54 -7.65 7.81
CA ALA A 67 -7.99 -7.42 7.77
C ALA A 67 -8.32 -5.94 7.50
N VAL A 68 -7.55 -5.02 8.06
CA VAL A 68 -7.68 -3.58 7.80
C VAL A 68 -7.27 -3.23 6.36
N VAL A 69 -6.23 -3.85 5.80
CA VAL A 69 -5.88 -3.68 4.37
C VAL A 69 -7.02 -4.11 3.45
N LYS A 70 -7.74 -5.19 3.78
CA LYS A 70 -8.94 -5.58 3.01
C LYS A 70 -10.00 -4.48 3.04
N GLN A 71 -10.26 -3.89 4.20
CA GLN A 71 -11.18 -2.75 4.32
C GLN A 71 -10.68 -1.54 3.52
N ALA A 72 -9.37 -1.28 3.50
CA ALA A 72 -8.79 -0.21 2.70
C ALA A 72 -9.09 -0.38 1.20
N TYR A 73 -9.08 -1.62 0.67
CA TYR A 73 -9.48 -1.88 -0.72
C TYR A 73 -10.98 -1.67 -0.97
N GLU A 74 -11.84 -1.95 0.02
CA GLU A 74 -13.28 -1.66 -0.05
C GLU A 74 -13.56 -0.15 0.02
N HIS A 75 -12.70 0.60 0.73
CA HIS A 75 -12.81 2.03 1.00
C HIS A 75 -11.66 2.83 0.37
N TRP A 76 -11.28 2.50 -0.87
CA TRP A 76 -10.07 3.06 -1.51
C TRP A 76 -10.06 4.60 -1.62
N LYS A 77 -11.23 5.24 -1.63
CA LYS A 77 -11.35 6.70 -1.66
C LYS A 77 -10.81 7.38 -0.40
N ASP A 78 -10.76 6.64 0.70
CA ASP A 78 -10.30 7.09 2.01
C ASP A 78 -8.82 6.67 2.27
N VAL A 79 -8.17 6.06 1.26
CA VAL A 79 -6.76 5.66 1.32
C VAL A 79 -5.88 6.81 0.83
N HIS A 80 -4.89 7.18 1.64
CA HIS A 80 -3.90 8.18 1.28
C HIS A 80 -2.65 7.49 0.71
N THR A 81 -2.00 8.09 -0.29
CA THR A 81 -0.79 7.56 -0.92
C THR A 81 0.35 8.57 -0.82
N CYS A 82 1.55 8.12 -0.45
CA CYS A 82 2.76 8.93 -0.45
C CYS A 82 3.98 8.10 -0.87
N ASP A 83 5.08 8.77 -1.17
CA ASP A 83 6.36 8.11 -1.47
C ASP A 83 6.99 7.57 -0.16
N ASN A 84 7.59 6.38 -0.22
CA ASN A 84 8.17 5.69 0.94
C ASN A 84 9.28 6.51 1.64
N GLU A 85 10.06 7.27 0.87
CA GLU A 85 11.10 8.17 1.40
C GLU A 85 10.54 9.18 2.41
N THR A 86 9.35 9.73 2.14
CA THR A 86 8.70 10.73 3.00
C THR A 86 8.23 10.16 4.35
N LEU A 87 7.91 8.85 4.40
CA LEU A 87 7.52 8.16 5.63
C LEU A 87 8.71 7.98 6.59
N VAL A 88 9.90 7.69 6.03
CA VAL A 88 11.12 7.44 6.81
C VAL A 88 11.69 8.72 7.39
N GLU A 89 11.62 9.83 6.65
CA GLU A 89 12.17 11.12 7.06
C GLU A 89 11.35 11.81 8.16
N ASN A 90 10.03 11.57 8.23
CA ASN A 90 9.18 12.19 9.25
C ASN A 90 7.98 11.30 9.67
N PRO A 91 8.22 10.25 10.49
CA PRO A 91 7.18 9.33 10.93
C PRO A 91 6.13 9.99 11.85
N SER A 92 6.44 11.15 12.43
CA SER A 92 5.59 11.89 13.38
C SER A 92 4.70 12.96 12.73
N HIS A 93 4.92 13.28 11.45
CA HIS A 93 4.17 14.31 10.74
C HIS A 93 3.82 13.86 9.31
N PRO A 94 2.97 12.82 9.14
CA PRO A 94 2.50 12.43 7.81
C PRO A 94 1.65 13.51 7.11
N PHE A 95 1.27 14.60 7.81
CA PHE A 95 0.30 15.60 7.34
C PHE A 95 0.87 16.95 6.89
N ASN A 96 2.18 17.10 6.70
CA ASN A 96 2.74 18.36 6.13
C ASN A 96 3.14 18.23 4.65
N LEU A 97 2.40 17.44 3.88
CA LEU A 97 2.45 17.50 2.41
C LEU A 97 1.16 18.14 1.92
N GLY A 98 1.27 19.38 1.45
CA GLY A 98 0.15 20.12 0.91
C GLY A 98 -0.58 19.31 -0.17
N SER A 99 -1.90 19.20 -0.04
CA SER A 99 -2.76 18.99 -1.21
C SER A 99 -2.52 20.14 -2.20
N PRO A 100 -2.73 19.98 -3.53
CA PRO A 100 -3.40 18.86 -4.19
C PRO A 100 -2.70 18.37 -5.47
N SER A 101 -2.79 17.08 -5.76
CA SER A 101 -3.25 16.69 -7.09
C SER A 101 -3.87 15.31 -7.02
N LEU A 102 -5.10 15.20 -7.54
CA LEU A 102 -5.54 14.02 -8.27
C LEU A 102 -4.49 13.74 -9.36
N HIS A 103 -3.33 13.18 -9.00
CA HIS A 103 -2.56 12.47 -9.99
C HIS A 103 -3.36 11.20 -10.20
N GLU A 104 -4.12 11.19 -11.29
CA GLU A 104 -4.83 10.02 -11.80
C GLU A 104 -4.00 8.78 -11.46
N ASN A 105 -4.62 7.80 -10.78
CA ASN A 105 -3.96 6.57 -10.39
C ASN A 105 -3.20 6.05 -11.61
N GLN A 106 -1.87 6.09 -11.57
CA GLN A 106 -1.04 5.67 -12.71
C GLN A 106 -1.30 4.19 -13.04
N TYR A 107 -1.88 3.45 -12.09
CA TYR A 107 -2.44 2.10 -12.24
C TYR A 107 -3.61 1.97 -13.21
N ASN A 108 -4.30 3.06 -13.55
CA ASN A 108 -5.36 3.06 -14.57
C ASN A 108 -4.80 3.13 -16.00
N GLN A 109 -3.49 3.35 -16.17
CA GLN A 109 -2.82 3.34 -17.47
C GLN A 109 -2.15 1.97 -17.68
N LEU A 110 -2.93 0.99 -18.16
CA LEU A 110 -2.37 -0.28 -18.62
C LEU A 110 -1.37 -0.01 -19.76
N PRO A 111 -0.13 -0.54 -19.71
CA PRO A 111 0.80 -0.44 -20.84
C PRO A 111 0.19 -1.11 -22.07
N THR A 112 0.02 -0.36 -23.16
CA THR A 112 -0.59 -0.83 -24.42
C THR A 112 0.34 -1.71 -25.26
N GLN A 113 1.49 -2.15 -24.74
CA GLN A 113 2.46 -2.90 -25.53
C GLN A 113 2.89 -4.19 -24.84
N ILE A 114 2.37 -5.30 -25.39
CA ILE A 114 2.93 -6.63 -25.25
C ILE A 114 4.16 -6.67 -26.17
N PRO A 115 5.40 -6.92 -25.67
CA PRO A 115 6.56 -7.11 -26.53
C PRO A 115 6.37 -8.35 -27.42
N PRO A 116 6.96 -8.36 -28.63
CA PRO A 116 6.79 -9.43 -29.62
C PRO A 116 7.29 -10.81 -29.14
#